data_AF-A0A7Y5EP85-F1
#
_entry.id   AF-A0A7Y5EP85-F1
#
_cell.length_a   1.000
_cell.length_b   1.000
_cell.length_c   1.000
_cell.angle_alpha   90.00
_cell.angle_beta   90.00
_cell.angle_gamma   90.00
#
_symmetry.space_group_name_H-M   'P 1'
#
loop_
_entity.id
_entity.type
_entity.pdbx_description
1 polymer ?
#
loop_
_entity_poly.entity_id
_entity_poly.type
_entity_poly.pdbx_seq_one_letter_code
_entity_poly.pdbx_strand_id
1 'polypeptide(L)'
;MTLLLALAIFLQPDLPAWMNSKQADHWARLQARHNDAVYNVPALARDLNAVAVGHAIAYEDLVRGEAETLETKTYDRIWAVLKRPPRLMPDEATISPTFVRHYGTLQKVFDWAHTLHAQTVDVLADRRMSDSQKDKEIERLWVRYNRAPFAITGLPLNMEHLDGRPHSGAFRKRFPRVNGLFWGYHWLQGAMYDMLYRTPWQTHQPQYKVIGERYHAIELLKTDREFMPMFAEVSPRFAKRFPHIANAFDNLHMLHDRVNDALAANKGREWTENEIDLAIWEVLSSTHHKCKPGEGETIGLHDHRHPMGMPGMGMMKGSDEETMYMPGMGWMRMWECAHCSVPLPSGDNWGASVTANGWTMLVRCIMCARDMAAETIGKAIIRAATEDPDKTLVLISDEMGNLTSNISTVVFLEQQGEHPTCHRWSRAFTSASAFDRYVRENAEYAGEKPISLEDWSGMSGGKPETFRRIERPNPYRS
;
A
#
# COMPACT_ATOMS: atom_id res chain seq x y z
N MET A 1 -19.40 26.23 -14.47
CA MET A 1 -18.05 26.16 -15.07
C MET A 1 -17.25 27.45 -14.89
N THR A 2 -17.85 28.63 -15.04
CA THR A 2 -17.13 29.93 -15.04
C THR A 2 -16.63 30.40 -13.66
N LEU A 3 -17.24 29.97 -12.54
CA LEU A 3 -16.81 30.37 -11.19
C LEU A 3 -15.63 29.55 -10.63
N LEU A 4 -15.51 28.26 -11.03
CA LEU A 4 -14.42 27.37 -10.62
C LEU A 4 -13.09 27.73 -11.30
N LEU A 5 -13.14 28.19 -12.56
CA LEU A 5 -11.96 28.70 -13.28
C LEU A 5 -11.43 30.02 -12.70
N ALA A 6 -12.29 30.86 -12.13
CA ALA A 6 -11.88 32.15 -11.58
C ALA A 6 -11.12 32.03 -10.25
N LEU A 7 -11.38 30.99 -9.44
CA LEU A 7 -10.60 30.71 -8.22
C LEU A 7 -9.26 30.00 -8.51
N ALA A 8 -9.18 29.21 -9.59
CA ALA A 8 -7.96 28.48 -9.94
C ALA A 8 -6.79 29.40 -10.35
N ILE A 9 -7.07 30.62 -10.82
CA ILE A 9 -6.04 31.59 -11.24
C ILE A 9 -5.26 32.17 -10.05
N PHE A 10 -5.84 32.20 -8.84
CA PHE A 10 -5.18 32.76 -7.65
C PHE A 10 -4.40 31.75 -6.80
N LEU A 11 -4.39 30.47 -7.18
CA LEU A 11 -3.77 29.37 -6.43
C LEU A 11 -2.73 28.59 -7.23
N GLN A 12 -2.35 29.06 -8.43
CA GLN A 12 -1.35 28.36 -9.23
C GLN A 12 0.00 28.39 -8.48
N PRO A 13 0.56 27.23 -8.08
CA PRO A 13 1.94 27.22 -7.64
C PRO A 13 2.82 27.71 -8.80
N ASP A 14 3.84 28.53 -8.49
CA ASP A 14 4.87 28.94 -9.46
C ASP A 14 5.69 27.70 -9.86
N LEU A 15 5.14 26.92 -10.78
CA LEU A 15 5.82 25.81 -11.43
C LEU A 15 6.92 26.40 -12.32
N PRO A 16 8.19 25.99 -12.16
CA PRO A 16 9.25 26.47 -13.04
C PRO A 16 8.91 26.23 -14.51
N ALA A 17 9.12 27.24 -15.37
CA ALA A 17 8.73 27.19 -16.78
C ALA A 17 9.29 25.97 -17.54
N TRP A 18 10.42 25.43 -17.11
CA TRP A 18 11.00 24.22 -17.69
C TRP A 18 10.14 22.96 -17.50
N MET A 19 9.23 22.93 -16.52
CA MET A 19 8.30 21.81 -16.33
C MET A 19 7.27 21.69 -17.45
N ASN A 20 6.94 22.80 -18.11
CA ASN A 20 6.04 22.80 -19.28
C ASN A 20 6.75 22.28 -20.54
N SER A 21 8.04 21.94 -20.45
CA SER A 21 8.75 21.29 -21.56
C SER A 21 8.16 19.91 -21.83
N LYS A 22 7.70 19.69 -23.07
CA LYS A 22 7.25 18.40 -23.61
C LYS A 22 8.43 17.52 -24.09
N GLN A 23 9.67 17.93 -23.85
CA GLN A 23 10.83 17.09 -24.13
C GLN A 23 10.93 15.96 -23.10
N ALA A 24 11.45 14.82 -23.53
CA ALA A 24 11.72 13.70 -22.64
C ALA A 24 12.79 14.12 -21.62
N ASP A 25 12.35 14.24 -20.38
CA ASP A 25 13.21 14.52 -19.25
C ASP A 25 13.67 13.16 -18.70
N HIS A 26 14.83 12.67 -19.16
CA HIS A 26 15.36 11.39 -18.68
C HIS A 26 15.91 11.55 -17.26
N TRP A 27 15.05 11.37 -16.27
CA TRP A 27 15.47 11.44 -14.87
C TRP A 27 16.05 10.10 -14.46
N ALA A 28 17.37 10.06 -14.41
CA ALA A 28 18.05 8.91 -13.85
C ALA A 28 17.66 8.75 -12.38
N ARG A 29 17.32 7.51 -11.99
CA ARG A 29 17.26 7.10 -10.58
C ARG A 29 18.48 7.65 -9.87
N LEU A 30 18.30 8.14 -8.64
CA LEU A 30 19.43 8.66 -7.87
C LEU A 30 20.49 7.59 -7.75
N GLN A 31 21.72 7.90 -8.13
CA GLN A 31 22.80 6.93 -8.04
C GLN A 31 22.96 6.50 -6.58
N ALA A 32 22.65 5.24 -6.30
CA ALA A 32 22.74 4.68 -4.97
C ALA A 32 23.10 3.20 -5.05
N ARG A 33 23.75 2.69 -4.00
CA ARG A 33 24.22 1.30 -3.96
C ARG A 33 23.07 0.30 -3.94
N HIS A 34 21.92 0.68 -3.40
CA HIS A 34 20.74 -0.18 -3.28
C HIS A 34 19.94 -0.28 -4.58
N ASN A 35 20.23 0.54 -5.60
CA ASN A 35 19.49 0.48 -6.86
C ASN A 35 19.51 -0.96 -7.43
N ASP A 36 18.36 -1.42 -7.89
CA ASP A 36 18.11 -2.78 -8.41
C ASP A 36 18.17 -3.88 -7.33
N ALA A 37 18.20 -3.55 -6.05
CA ALA A 37 18.12 -4.55 -4.98
C ALA A 37 16.77 -5.29 -4.95
N VAL A 38 15.70 -4.78 -5.58
CA VAL A 38 14.45 -5.53 -5.77
C VAL A 38 14.68 -6.87 -6.47
N TYR A 39 15.72 -7.01 -7.30
CA TYR A 39 16.09 -8.28 -7.94
C TYR A 39 16.63 -9.34 -6.95
N ASN A 40 16.82 -8.99 -5.68
CA ASN A 40 16.96 -9.96 -4.59
C ASN A 40 15.68 -10.77 -4.35
N VAL A 41 14.53 -10.32 -4.89
CA VAL A 41 13.26 -11.04 -4.95
C VAL A 41 12.84 -11.14 -6.43
N PRO A 42 13.49 -12.02 -7.24
CA PRO A 42 13.35 -12.01 -8.70
C PRO A 42 11.93 -12.12 -9.23
N ALA A 43 11.05 -12.84 -8.52
CA ALA A 43 9.67 -13.02 -8.96
C ALA A 43 8.88 -11.70 -8.79
N LEU A 44 9.03 -11.02 -7.65
CA LEU A 44 8.50 -9.66 -7.44
C LEU A 44 9.02 -8.68 -8.49
N ALA A 45 10.33 -8.66 -8.71
CA ALA A 45 10.93 -7.74 -9.68
C ALA A 45 10.35 -7.93 -11.09
N ARG A 46 10.11 -9.17 -11.51
CA ARG A 46 9.48 -9.47 -12.80
C ARG A 46 8.05 -8.96 -12.88
N ASP A 47 7.25 -9.16 -11.85
CA ASP A 47 5.88 -8.66 -11.83
C ASP A 47 5.83 -7.14 -11.86
N LEU A 48 6.69 -6.46 -11.08
CA LEU A 48 6.81 -5.01 -11.12
C LEU A 48 7.24 -4.49 -12.50
N ASN A 49 8.14 -5.20 -13.19
CA ASN A 49 8.49 -4.84 -14.56
C ASN A 49 7.29 -4.99 -15.52
N ALA A 50 6.48 -6.05 -15.36
CA ALA A 50 5.29 -6.25 -16.19
C ALA A 50 4.19 -5.22 -15.89
N VAL A 51 4.03 -4.81 -14.63
CA VAL A 51 3.15 -3.71 -14.20
C VAL A 51 3.49 -2.45 -14.99
N ALA A 52 4.76 -2.03 -14.97
CA ALA A 52 5.21 -0.81 -15.67
C ALA A 52 4.92 -0.88 -17.18
N VAL A 53 5.26 -2.00 -17.82
CA VAL A 53 4.98 -2.19 -19.25
C VAL A 53 3.48 -2.20 -19.56
N GLY A 54 2.68 -2.85 -18.71
CA GLY A 54 1.23 -2.93 -18.86
C GLY A 54 0.55 -1.57 -18.78
N HIS A 55 0.94 -0.75 -17.80
CA HIS A 55 0.48 0.64 -17.68
C HIS A 55 0.83 1.45 -18.94
N ALA A 56 2.09 1.40 -19.36
CA ALA A 56 2.57 2.16 -20.50
C ALA A 56 1.83 1.80 -21.81
N ILE A 57 1.57 0.51 -22.06
CA ILE A 57 0.80 0.06 -23.23
C ILE A 57 -0.62 0.64 -23.22
N ALA A 58 -1.31 0.58 -22.09
CA ALA A 58 -2.68 1.07 -21.99
C ALA A 58 -2.76 2.60 -22.15
N TYR A 59 -1.83 3.35 -21.56
CA TYR A 59 -1.75 4.79 -21.75
C TYR A 59 -1.44 5.19 -23.20
N GLU A 60 -0.51 4.50 -23.85
CA GLU A 60 -0.20 4.73 -25.26
C GLU A 60 -1.43 4.50 -26.16
N ASP A 61 -2.13 3.39 -25.98
CA ASP A 61 -3.32 3.09 -26.78
C ASP A 61 -4.47 4.09 -26.49
N LEU A 62 -4.63 4.55 -25.23
CA LEU A 62 -5.60 5.60 -24.89
C LEU A 62 -5.34 6.90 -25.67
N VAL A 63 -4.10 7.39 -25.67
CA VAL A 63 -3.77 8.70 -26.29
C VAL A 63 -3.70 8.63 -27.81
N ARG A 64 -3.50 7.44 -28.39
CA ARG A 64 -3.56 7.22 -29.85
C ARG A 64 -5.00 7.16 -30.38
N GLY A 65 -6.00 7.27 -29.49
CA GLY A 65 -7.41 7.10 -29.87
C GLY A 65 -7.81 5.64 -30.06
N GLU A 66 -7.02 4.69 -29.56
CA GLU A 66 -7.27 3.25 -29.64
C GLU A 66 -8.02 2.73 -28.40
N ALA A 67 -8.68 3.61 -27.63
CA ALA A 67 -9.36 3.25 -26.39
C ALA A 67 -10.37 2.09 -26.54
N GLU A 68 -11.02 1.94 -27.69
CA GLU A 68 -11.96 0.82 -27.95
C GLU A 68 -11.26 -0.56 -27.95
N THR A 69 -9.94 -0.63 -28.10
CA THR A 69 -9.19 -1.89 -28.05
C THR A 69 -8.75 -2.29 -26.64
N LEU A 70 -8.94 -1.43 -25.63
CA LEU A 70 -8.55 -1.67 -24.24
C LEU A 70 -9.06 -3.02 -23.74
N GLU A 71 -10.33 -3.32 -23.96
CA GLU A 71 -10.96 -4.57 -23.47
C GLU A 71 -10.72 -5.80 -24.36
N THR A 72 -9.99 -5.64 -25.46
CA THR A 72 -9.73 -6.70 -26.45
C THR A 72 -8.24 -6.81 -26.76
N LYS A 73 -7.77 -6.26 -27.89
CA LYS A 73 -6.40 -6.42 -28.39
C LYS A 73 -5.35 -5.86 -27.42
N THR A 74 -5.64 -4.72 -26.79
CA THR A 74 -4.74 -4.10 -25.81
C THR A 74 -4.66 -4.95 -24.56
N TYR A 75 -5.80 -5.41 -24.02
CA TYR A 75 -5.81 -6.37 -22.92
C TYR A 75 -4.97 -7.60 -23.24
N ASP A 76 -5.14 -8.21 -24.41
CA ASP A 76 -4.40 -9.41 -24.81
C ASP A 76 -2.88 -9.16 -24.92
N ARG A 77 -2.48 -7.97 -25.41
CA ARG A 77 -1.08 -7.54 -25.42
C ARG A 77 -0.51 -7.42 -24.01
N ILE A 78 -1.21 -6.73 -23.12
CA ILE A 78 -0.81 -6.57 -21.72
C ILE A 78 -0.75 -7.93 -21.01
N TRP A 79 -1.75 -8.78 -21.23
CA TRP A 79 -1.81 -10.12 -20.68
C TRP A 79 -0.66 -11.02 -21.16
N ALA A 80 -0.22 -10.87 -22.41
CA ALA A 80 0.96 -11.57 -22.92
C ALA A 80 2.25 -11.15 -22.19
N VAL A 81 2.39 -9.85 -21.86
CA VAL A 81 3.50 -9.33 -21.05
C VAL A 81 3.44 -9.90 -19.63
N LEU A 82 2.27 -9.90 -18.99
CA LEU A 82 2.09 -10.45 -17.64
C LEU A 82 2.44 -11.95 -17.56
N LYS A 83 2.16 -12.72 -18.62
CA LYS A 83 2.56 -14.13 -18.71
C LYS A 83 4.07 -14.32 -18.94
N ARG A 84 4.76 -13.34 -19.51
CA ARG A 84 6.17 -13.39 -19.85
C ARG A 84 6.84 -12.06 -19.49
N PRO A 85 6.92 -11.75 -18.18
CA PRO A 85 7.41 -10.48 -17.71
C PRO A 85 8.86 -10.23 -18.17
N PRO A 86 9.20 -9.00 -18.56
CA PRO A 86 10.57 -8.68 -18.94
C PRO A 86 11.51 -8.83 -17.74
N ARG A 87 12.73 -9.31 -18.01
CA ARG A 87 13.74 -9.54 -16.96
C ARG A 87 14.28 -8.25 -16.36
N LEU A 88 14.28 -7.17 -17.14
CA LEU A 88 14.72 -5.85 -16.74
C LEU A 88 13.60 -4.86 -17.07
N MET A 89 13.48 -3.83 -16.24
CA MET A 89 12.52 -2.75 -16.48
C MET A 89 12.94 -1.97 -17.74
N PRO A 90 12.11 -1.94 -18.80
CA PRO A 90 12.35 -1.06 -19.93
C PRO A 90 12.08 0.40 -19.54
N ASP A 91 12.65 1.33 -20.30
CA ASP A 91 12.29 2.74 -20.20
C ASP A 91 10.85 2.95 -20.70
N GLU A 92 9.98 3.52 -19.87
CA GLU A 92 8.56 3.72 -20.17
C GLU A 92 8.37 4.55 -21.44
N ALA A 93 9.23 5.55 -21.69
CA ALA A 93 9.18 6.39 -22.88
C ALA A 93 9.40 5.60 -24.19
N THR A 94 9.98 4.40 -24.12
CA THR A 94 10.12 3.50 -25.29
C THR A 94 8.85 2.74 -25.61
N ILE A 95 7.91 2.65 -24.66
CA ILE A 95 6.64 1.93 -24.78
C ILE A 95 5.48 2.90 -25.02
N SER A 96 5.47 4.05 -24.33
CA SER A 96 4.42 5.07 -24.41
C SER A 96 4.91 6.43 -24.97
N PRO A 97 5.61 6.44 -26.12
CA PRO A 97 6.25 7.65 -26.62
C PRO A 97 5.25 8.76 -26.99
N THR A 98 4.01 8.41 -27.34
CA THR A 98 2.97 9.41 -27.65
C THR A 98 2.44 10.03 -26.37
N PHE A 99 2.21 9.23 -25.33
CA PHE A 99 1.82 9.75 -24.02
C PHE A 99 2.82 10.78 -23.52
N VAL A 100 4.11 10.46 -23.53
CA VAL A 100 5.19 11.36 -23.08
C VAL A 100 5.20 12.68 -23.88
N ARG A 101 4.95 12.65 -25.20
CA ARG A 101 4.94 13.87 -26.02
C ARG A 101 3.74 14.78 -25.73
N HIS A 102 2.56 14.20 -25.50
CA HIS A 102 1.34 14.98 -25.26
C HIS A 102 1.22 15.43 -23.80
N TYR A 103 1.69 14.61 -22.86
CA TYR A 103 1.48 14.76 -21.42
C TYR A 103 2.80 14.88 -20.63
N GLY A 104 3.85 15.44 -21.24
CA GLY A 104 5.21 15.48 -20.65
C GLY A 104 5.28 16.05 -19.23
N THR A 105 4.50 17.08 -18.89
CA THR A 105 4.45 17.64 -17.53
C THR A 105 3.88 16.65 -16.52
N LEU A 106 2.81 15.94 -16.88
CA LEU A 106 2.22 14.89 -16.07
C LEU A 106 3.17 13.71 -15.92
N GLN A 107 3.83 13.31 -17.01
CA GLN A 107 4.83 12.24 -16.97
C GLN A 107 5.95 12.55 -15.98
N LYS A 108 6.44 13.80 -15.89
CA LYS A 108 7.48 14.17 -14.90
C LYS A 108 7.02 13.96 -13.47
N VAL A 109 5.76 14.28 -13.17
CA VAL A 109 5.17 14.06 -11.83
C VAL A 109 5.10 12.56 -11.53
N PHE A 110 4.62 11.75 -12.49
CA PHE A 110 4.58 10.30 -12.38
C PHE A 110 5.98 9.69 -12.22
N ASP A 111 6.92 10.01 -13.10
CA ASP A 111 8.30 9.50 -13.08
C ASP A 111 9.01 9.81 -11.77
N TRP A 112 8.76 10.98 -11.17
CA TRP A 112 9.35 11.32 -9.88
C TRP A 112 8.82 10.44 -8.76
N ALA A 113 7.50 10.25 -8.70
CA ALA A 113 6.86 9.42 -7.69
C ALA A 113 7.20 7.94 -7.88
N HIS A 114 7.25 7.47 -9.13
CA HIS A 114 7.73 6.12 -9.49
C HIS A 114 9.20 5.92 -9.12
N THR A 115 10.05 6.94 -9.26
CA THR A 115 11.44 6.88 -8.81
C THR A 115 11.52 6.70 -7.29
N LEU A 116 10.75 7.47 -6.52
CA LEU A 116 10.66 7.29 -5.06
C LEU A 116 10.18 5.88 -4.70
N HIS A 117 9.15 5.39 -5.37
CA HIS A 117 8.61 4.05 -5.18
C HIS A 117 9.69 2.97 -5.41
N ALA A 118 10.29 2.96 -6.61
CA ALA A 118 11.34 2.01 -6.98
C ALA A 118 12.53 2.03 -6.00
N GLN A 119 13.01 3.22 -5.63
CA GLN A 119 14.15 3.34 -4.73
C GLN A 119 13.82 2.91 -3.30
N THR A 120 12.59 3.14 -2.82
CA THR A 120 12.17 2.70 -1.49
C THR A 120 12.08 1.17 -1.43
N VAL A 121 11.56 0.52 -2.47
CA VAL A 121 11.52 -0.94 -2.58
C VAL A 121 12.94 -1.52 -2.62
N ASP A 122 13.82 -0.91 -3.40
CA ASP A 122 15.23 -1.25 -3.49
C ASP A 122 15.91 -1.18 -2.11
N VAL A 123 15.68 -0.11 -1.34
CA VAL A 123 16.21 0.00 0.04
C VAL A 123 15.70 -1.15 0.91
N LEU A 124 14.39 -1.43 0.88
CA LEU A 124 13.79 -2.49 1.70
C LEU A 124 14.28 -3.89 1.31
N ALA A 125 14.54 -4.12 0.02
CA ALA A 125 15.05 -5.38 -0.53
C ALA A 125 16.59 -5.51 -0.45
N ASP A 126 17.33 -4.48 -0.05
CA ASP A 126 18.79 -4.54 0.08
C ASP A 126 19.19 -5.41 1.28
N ARG A 127 19.85 -6.53 0.98
CA ARG A 127 20.32 -7.51 1.98
C ARG A 127 21.53 -7.03 2.79
N ARG A 128 22.18 -5.94 2.36
CA ARG A 128 23.39 -5.40 3.00
C ARG A 128 23.09 -4.35 4.06
N MET A 129 21.84 -3.88 4.14
CA MET A 129 21.42 -2.82 5.05
C MET A 129 20.70 -3.41 6.26
N SER A 130 21.03 -2.94 7.46
CA SER A 130 20.22 -3.16 8.66
C SER A 130 18.92 -2.37 8.60
N ASP A 131 17.93 -2.72 9.41
CA ASP A 131 16.65 -2.01 9.45
C ASP A 131 16.81 -0.53 9.82
N SER A 132 17.72 -0.20 10.74
CA SER A 132 18.03 1.21 11.06
C SER A 132 18.65 1.96 9.87
N GLN A 133 19.49 1.31 9.07
CA GLN A 133 20.05 1.90 7.85
C GLN A 133 18.98 2.10 6.79
N LYS A 134 18.07 1.11 6.62
CA LYS A 134 16.93 1.21 5.70
C LYS A 134 16.03 2.37 6.08
N ASP A 135 15.66 2.48 7.36
CA ASP A 135 14.82 3.59 7.84
C ASP A 135 15.46 4.95 7.55
N LYS A 136 16.74 5.13 7.86
CA LYS A 136 17.45 6.40 7.59
C LYS A 136 17.53 6.73 6.10
N GLU A 137 17.73 5.72 5.26
CA GLU A 137 17.83 5.91 3.83
C GLU A 137 16.48 6.26 3.20
N ILE A 138 15.39 5.65 3.65
CA ILE A 138 14.03 5.99 3.21
C ILE A 138 13.69 7.45 3.56
N GLU A 139 14.01 7.89 4.77
CA GLU A 139 13.83 9.30 5.17
C GLU A 139 14.68 10.25 4.30
N ARG A 140 15.92 9.83 3.94
CA ARG A 140 16.79 10.59 3.02
C ARG A 140 16.18 10.71 1.63
N LEU A 141 15.61 9.62 1.11
CA LEU A 141 14.89 9.61 -0.16
C LEU A 141 13.69 10.55 -0.11
N TRP A 142 12.89 10.53 0.96
CA TRP A 142 11.77 11.46 1.14
C TRP A 142 12.19 12.92 1.15
N VAL A 143 13.19 13.29 1.97
CA VAL A 143 13.68 14.67 2.05
C VAL A 143 14.11 15.19 0.68
N ARG A 144 14.72 14.32 -0.13
CA ARG A 144 15.13 14.69 -1.49
C ARG A 144 13.94 14.77 -2.44
N TYR A 145 13.04 13.79 -2.39
CA TYR A 145 11.82 13.76 -3.18
C TYR A 145 11.02 15.05 -2.99
N ASN A 146 10.74 15.41 -1.74
CA ASN A 146 9.85 16.50 -1.38
C ASN A 146 10.43 17.91 -1.64
N ARG A 147 11.73 18.03 -1.94
CA ARG A 147 12.35 19.31 -2.35
C ARG A 147 12.03 19.70 -3.77
N ALA A 148 11.54 18.75 -4.56
CA ALA A 148 11.28 18.97 -5.96
C ALA A 148 9.94 19.70 -6.16
N PRO A 149 9.83 20.67 -7.09
CA PRO A 149 8.62 21.48 -7.26
C PRO A 149 7.39 20.69 -7.75
N PHE A 150 7.61 19.48 -8.27
CA PHE A 150 6.61 18.52 -8.75
C PHE A 150 6.43 17.33 -7.80
N ALA A 151 6.93 17.42 -6.56
CA ALA A 151 6.68 16.39 -5.56
C ALA A 151 5.20 16.33 -5.22
N ILE A 152 4.64 15.12 -5.24
CA ILE A 152 3.31 14.85 -4.71
C ILE A 152 3.39 14.98 -3.19
N THR A 153 2.39 15.64 -2.60
CA THR A 153 2.33 15.88 -1.16
C THR A 153 2.28 14.58 -0.37
N GLY A 154 3.00 14.56 0.75
CA GLY A 154 2.90 13.51 1.77
C GLY A 154 1.85 13.79 2.83
N LEU A 155 0.91 14.70 2.54
CA LEU A 155 -0.29 14.87 3.35
C LEU A 155 -1.34 13.87 2.90
N PRO A 156 -2.16 13.34 3.83
CA PRO A 156 -3.30 12.51 3.45
C PRO A 156 -4.30 13.40 2.74
N LEU A 157 -4.53 13.22 1.44
CA LEU A 157 -5.58 13.96 0.75
C LEU A 157 -6.92 13.27 0.98
N ASN A 158 -8.00 14.03 0.97
CA ASN A 158 -9.33 13.46 1.00
C ASN A 158 -9.61 12.73 -0.34
N MET A 159 -9.67 11.40 -0.26
CA MET A 159 -9.88 10.51 -1.39
C MET A 159 -11.30 10.64 -1.96
N GLU A 160 -12.30 10.99 -1.13
CA GLU A 160 -13.64 11.36 -1.64
C GLU A 160 -13.59 12.61 -2.51
N HIS A 161 -12.75 13.59 -2.15
CA HIS A 161 -12.56 14.79 -2.96
C HIS A 161 -11.90 14.47 -4.30
N LEU A 162 -10.87 13.62 -4.30
CA LEU A 162 -10.14 13.22 -5.50
C LEU A 162 -10.96 12.27 -6.39
N ASP A 163 -11.72 11.32 -5.83
CA ASP A 163 -12.66 10.43 -6.54
C ASP A 163 -14.02 11.12 -6.82
N GLY A 164 -14.25 12.34 -6.33
CA GLY A 164 -15.52 13.07 -6.47
C GLY A 164 -15.64 13.98 -7.69
N ARG A 165 -14.69 13.91 -8.63
CA ARG A 165 -14.58 14.82 -9.77
C ARG A 165 -15.56 14.48 -10.92
N PRO A 166 -15.81 15.42 -11.85
CA PRO A 166 -16.49 15.10 -13.09
C PRO A 166 -15.77 13.95 -13.80
N HIS A 167 -16.54 12.96 -14.25
CA HIS A 167 -16.08 11.72 -14.90
C HIS A 167 -15.52 10.62 -14.01
N SER A 168 -15.48 10.79 -12.68
CA SER A 168 -15.01 9.73 -11.80
C SER A 168 -15.70 8.38 -12.05
N GLY A 169 -14.87 7.36 -12.16
CA GLY A 169 -15.24 6.00 -12.51
C GLY A 169 -15.61 5.76 -13.97
N ALA A 170 -15.40 6.71 -14.88
CA ALA A 170 -15.62 6.49 -16.31
C ALA A 170 -14.73 5.38 -16.87
N PHE A 171 -13.46 5.30 -16.46
CA PHE A 171 -12.52 4.28 -16.91
C PHE A 171 -12.95 2.90 -16.42
N ARG A 172 -13.16 2.73 -15.11
CA ARG A 172 -13.58 1.45 -14.53
C ARG A 172 -14.92 0.93 -15.07
N LYS A 173 -15.84 1.83 -15.43
CA LYS A 173 -17.13 1.45 -16.05
C LYS A 173 -16.98 1.03 -17.52
N ARG A 174 -16.11 1.72 -18.28
CA ARG A 174 -15.96 1.49 -19.73
C ARG A 174 -14.99 0.36 -20.04
N PHE A 175 -13.93 0.23 -19.25
CA PHE A 175 -12.82 -0.70 -19.45
C PHE A 175 -12.56 -1.53 -18.17
N PRO A 176 -13.53 -2.34 -17.73
CA PRO A 176 -13.46 -3.05 -16.46
C PRO A 176 -12.31 -4.07 -16.38
N ARG A 177 -11.94 -4.75 -17.47
CA ARG A 177 -10.85 -5.75 -17.44
C ARG A 177 -9.50 -5.06 -17.33
N VAL A 178 -9.25 -4.00 -18.10
CA VAL A 178 -7.99 -3.24 -17.96
C VAL A 178 -7.93 -2.52 -16.62
N ASN A 179 -9.04 -1.99 -16.14
CA ASN A 179 -9.11 -1.42 -14.79
C ASN A 179 -8.78 -2.47 -13.72
N GLY A 180 -9.25 -3.71 -13.87
CA GLY A 180 -8.87 -4.80 -12.97
C GLY A 180 -7.36 -5.07 -12.95
N LEU A 181 -6.70 -5.00 -14.13
CA LEU A 181 -5.24 -5.10 -14.19
C LEU A 181 -4.57 -3.95 -13.40
N PHE A 182 -4.98 -2.70 -13.64
CA PHE A 182 -4.44 -1.53 -12.95
C PHE A 182 -4.65 -1.60 -11.44
N TRP A 183 -5.84 -2.00 -11.00
CA TRP A 183 -6.11 -2.20 -9.58
C TRP A 183 -5.17 -3.26 -9.00
N GLY A 184 -5.00 -4.40 -9.67
CA GLY A 184 -4.07 -5.45 -9.25
C GLY A 184 -2.62 -4.98 -9.20
N TYR A 185 -2.21 -4.13 -10.14
CA TYR A 185 -0.87 -3.52 -10.18
C TYR A 185 -0.61 -2.67 -8.95
N HIS A 186 -1.50 -1.71 -8.68
CA HIS A 186 -1.42 -0.84 -7.52
C HIS A 186 -1.54 -1.63 -6.20
N TRP A 187 -2.33 -2.71 -6.19
CA TRP A 187 -2.41 -3.62 -5.06
C TRP A 187 -1.07 -4.29 -4.78
N LEU A 188 -0.41 -4.85 -5.80
CA LEU A 188 0.91 -5.47 -5.62
C LEU A 188 1.94 -4.44 -5.17
N GLN A 189 1.91 -3.25 -5.78
CA GLN A 189 2.77 -2.13 -5.42
C GLN A 189 2.61 -1.72 -3.96
N GLY A 190 1.40 -1.79 -3.40
CA GLY A 190 1.17 -1.54 -1.97
C GLY A 190 1.51 -2.75 -1.09
N ALA A 191 1.04 -3.95 -1.41
CA ALA A 191 1.08 -5.13 -0.55
C ALA A 191 2.50 -5.68 -0.29
N MET A 192 3.46 -5.37 -1.18
CA MET A 192 4.85 -5.81 -1.00
C MET A 192 5.59 -5.12 0.16
N TYR A 193 5.13 -3.94 0.61
CA TYR A 193 5.88 -3.15 1.58
C TYR A 193 5.96 -3.81 2.95
N ASP A 194 4.84 -4.28 3.53
CA ASP A 194 4.85 -4.97 4.83
C ASP A 194 5.58 -6.32 4.76
N MET A 195 5.62 -6.94 3.57
CA MET A 195 6.45 -8.11 3.33
C MET A 195 7.93 -7.80 3.47
N LEU A 196 8.41 -6.66 2.96
CA LEU A 196 9.82 -6.29 2.95
C LEU A 196 10.25 -5.52 4.23
N TYR A 197 9.32 -4.81 4.86
CA TYR A 197 9.59 -3.91 5.97
C TYR A 197 9.84 -4.65 7.29
N ARG A 198 11.06 -4.48 7.82
CA ARG A 198 11.55 -5.10 9.06
C ARG A 198 11.26 -6.59 9.12
N THR A 199 11.55 -7.29 8.03
CA THR A 199 11.50 -8.76 7.94
C THR A 199 12.86 -9.27 7.47
N PRO A 200 13.32 -10.44 7.95
CA PRO A 200 14.57 -11.01 7.48
C PRO A 200 14.51 -11.30 5.98
N TRP A 201 15.56 -10.97 5.24
CA TRP A 201 15.57 -11.08 3.77
C TRP A 201 15.30 -12.49 3.25
N GLN A 202 15.63 -13.52 4.04
CA GLN A 202 15.36 -14.92 3.73
C GLN A 202 13.87 -15.22 3.63
N THR A 203 13.03 -14.42 4.29
CA THR A 203 11.57 -14.56 4.27
C THR A 203 10.91 -13.88 3.09
N HIS A 204 11.59 -12.96 2.38
CA HIS A 204 10.99 -12.16 1.32
C HIS A 204 10.45 -13.03 0.17
N GLN A 205 11.21 -14.02 -0.26
CA GLN A 205 10.80 -14.95 -1.33
C GLN A 205 9.64 -15.87 -0.90
N PRO A 206 9.69 -16.56 0.26
CA PRO A 206 8.54 -17.31 0.78
C PRO A 206 7.27 -16.48 0.95
N GLN A 207 7.38 -15.27 1.50
CA GLN A 207 6.23 -14.37 1.65
C GLN A 207 5.69 -13.94 0.28
N TYR A 208 6.57 -13.60 -0.66
CA TYR A 208 6.15 -13.21 -2.00
C TYR A 208 5.48 -14.36 -2.74
N LYS A 209 5.82 -15.62 -2.48
CA LYS A 209 5.10 -16.75 -3.07
C LYS A 209 3.60 -16.69 -2.74
N VAL A 210 3.24 -16.39 -1.50
CA VAL A 210 1.83 -16.27 -1.07
C VAL A 210 1.18 -15.03 -1.68
N ILE A 211 1.87 -13.88 -1.64
CA ILE A 211 1.36 -12.62 -2.20
C ILE A 211 1.19 -12.71 -3.72
N GLY A 212 2.18 -13.27 -4.42
CA GLY A 212 2.20 -13.48 -5.87
C GLY A 212 1.15 -14.47 -6.34
N GLU A 213 0.94 -15.58 -5.61
CA GLU A 213 -0.18 -16.50 -5.88
C GLU A 213 -1.52 -15.76 -5.81
N ARG A 214 -1.74 -14.94 -4.77
CA ARG A 214 -2.96 -14.12 -4.63
C ARG A 214 -3.07 -13.06 -5.73
N TYR A 215 -1.96 -12.39 -6.07
CA TYR A 215 -1.88 -11.40 -7.14
C TYR A 215 -2.36 -11.99 -8.46
N HIS A 216 -1.73 -13.08 -8.90
CA HIS A 216 -2.04 -13.69 -10.20
C HIS A 216 -3.41 -14.35 -10.26
N ALA A 217 -3.86 -14.97 -9.17
CA ALA A 217 -5.10 -15.73 -9.16
C ALA A 217 -6.35 -14.87 -9.00
N ILE A 218 -6.26 -13.75 -8.27
CA ILE A 218 -7.43 -12.98 -7.85
C ILE A 218 -7.25 -11.50 -8.14
N GLU A 219 -6.27 -10.85 -7.52
CA GLU A 219 -6.22 -9.37 -7.49
C GLU A 219 -6.00 -8.76 -8.86
N LEU A 220 -5.21 -9.41 -9.72
CA LEU A 220 -4.95 -8.99 -11.09
C LEU A 220 -6.19 -9.05 -11.99
N LEU A 221 -7.17 -9.92 -11.68
CA LEU A 221 -8.32 -10.20 -12.55
C LEU A 221 -9.64 -9.66 -12.01
N LYS A 222 -9.61 -9.04 -10.82
CA LYS A 222 -10.81 -8.60 -10.12
C LYS A 222 -11.28 -7.25 -10.66
N THR A 223 -12.54 -7.18 -11.10
CA THR A 223 -13.10 -6.00 -11.80
C THR A 223 -14.17 -5.25 -11.00
N ASP A 224 -14.55 -5.75 -9.82
CA ASP A 224 -15.63 -5.22 -8.98
C ASP A 224 -15.14 -4.38 -7.79
N ARG A 225 -13.91 -3.85 -7.88
CA ARG A 225 -13.30 -2.98 -6.86
C ARG A 225 -13.82 -1.55 -6.98
N GLU A 226 -14.11 -0.92 -5.84
CA GLU A 226 -14.76 0.38 -5.79
C GLU A 226 -13.81 1.56 -6.06
N PHE A 227 -12.58 1.47 -5.53
CA PHE A 227 -11.52 2.48 -5.64
C PHE A 227 -10.14 1.81 -5.51
N MET A 228 -9.07 2.55 -5.82
CA MET A 228 -7.69 2.04 -5.76
C MET A 228 -7.28 1.62 -4.35
N PRO A 229 -6.47 0.56 -4.20
CA PRO A 229 -6.02 0.12 -2.88
C PRO A 229 -5.13 1.19 -2.26
N MET A 230 -5.31 1.41 -0.97
CA MET A 230 -4.56 2.41 -0.22
C MET A 230 -3.43 1.73 0.55
N PHE A 231 -2.28 2.37 0.68
CA PHE A 231 -1.09 1.76 1.28
C PHE A 231 -1.31 1.30 2.71
N ALA A 232 -2.08 2.08 3.48
CA ALA A 232 -2.37 1.73 4.85
C ALA A 232 -3.32 0.51 4.96
N GLU A 233 -4.06 0.17 3.90
CA GLU A 233 -4.90 -1.04 3.81
C GLU A 233 -4.08 -2.32 3.63
N VAL A 234 -3.06 -2.25 2.78
CA VAL A 234 -2.31 -3.44 2.32
C VAL A 234 -0.94 -3.57 2.98
N SER A 235 -0.40 -2.46 3.50
CA SER A 235 0.89 -2.37 4.20
C SER A 235 0.83 -1.38 5.39
N PRO A 236 0.00 -1.68 6.41
CA PRO A 236 -0.19 -0.80 7.55
C PRO A 236 1.06 -0.58 8.40
N ARG A 237 2.00 -1.54 8.49
CA ARG A 237 3.24 -1.35 9.27
C ARG A 237 4.15 -0.32 8.60
N PHE A 238 4.30 -0.43 7.28
CA PHE A 238 5.05 0.53 6.48
C PHE A 238 4.38 1.92 6.52
N ALA A 239 3.06 1.99 6.29
CA ALA A 239 2.33 3.24 6.32
C ALA A 239 2.41 3.93 7.69
N LYS A 240 2.37 3.17 8.79
CA LYS A 240 2.58 3.73 10.14
C LYS A 240 3.97 4.33 10.31
N ARG A 241 5.02 3.70 9.76
CA ARG A 241 6.40 4.18 9.89
C ARG A 241 6.71 5.37 8.97
N PHE A 242 6.26 5.31 7.72
CA PHE A 242 6.53 6.31 6.69
C PHE A 242 5.23 6.87 6.11
N PRO A 243 4.38 7.51 6.95
CA PRO A 243 3.05 7.91 6.54
C PRO A 243 3.08 8.84 5.33
N HIS A 244 4.04 9.76 5.30
CA HIS A 244 4.22 10.74 4.23
C HIS A 244 4.58 10.11 2.86
N ILE A 245 5.32 8.99 2.84
CA ILE A 245 5.59 8.27 1.59
C ILE A 245 4.34 7.49 1.19
N ALA A 246 3.68 6.83 2.15
CA ALA A 246 2.48 6.05 1.89
C ALA A 246 1.37 6.89 1.27
N ASN A 247 1.02 8.05 1.82
CA ASN A 247 0.01 8.90 1.17
C ASN A 247 0.53 9.67 -0.04
N ALA A 248 1.83 9.94 -0.21
CA ALA A 248 2.32 10.38 -1.53
C ALA A 248 2.01 9.34 -2.63
N PHE A 249 2.10 8.04 -2.30
CA PHE A 249 1.69 6.97 -3.22
C PHE A 249 0.18 6.83 -3.36
N ASP A 250 -0.61 6.97 -2.29
CA ASP A 250 -2.07 6.98 -2.40
C ASP A 250 -2.55 8.16 -3.27
N ASN A 251 -1.97 9.34 -3.08
CA ASN A 251 -2.25 10.53 -3.87
C ASN A 251 -1.84 10.33 -5.35
N LEU A 252 -0.73 9.64 -5.61
CA LEU A 252 -0.32 9.22 -6.96
C LEU A 252 -1.35 8.27 -7.60
N HIS A 253 -1.80 7.25 -6.86
CA HIS A 253 -2.81 6.30 -7.34
C HIS A 253 -4.10 7.03 -7.73
N MET A 254 -4.54 7.99 -6.92
CA MET A 254 -5.70 8.83 -7.25
C MET A 254 -5.47 9.72 -8.47
N LEU A 255 -4.25 10.23 -8.67
CA LEU A 255 -3.91 10.99 -9.88
C LEU A 255 -3.99 10.10 -11.13
N HIS A 256 -3.49 8.86 -11.07
CA HIS A 256 -3.63 7.88 -12.16
C HIS A 256 -5.10 7.64 -12.51
N ASP A 257 -5.95 7.39 -11.51
CA ASP A 257 -7.39 7.16 -11.72
C ASP A 257 -8.07 8.35 -12.40
N ARG A 258 -7.77 9.58 -11.96
CA ARG A 258 -8.35 10.78 -12.57
C ARG A 258 -7.93 10.96 -14.03
N VAL A 259 -6.67 10.70 -14.34
CA VAL A 259 -6.16 10.77 -15.71
C VAL A 259 -6.85 9.71 -16.56
N ASN A 260 -6.95 8.47 -16.07
CA ASN A 260 -7.63 7.37 -16.75
C ASN A 260 -9.10 7.70 -17.03
N ASP A 261 -9.83 8.15 -16.01
CA ASP A 261 -11.25 8.45 -16.09
C ASP A 261 -11.56 9.50 -17.14
N ALA A 262 -10.77 10.57 -17.17
CA ALA A 262 -11.03 11.61 -18.12
C ALA A 262 -10.54 11.28 -19.53
N LEU A 263 -9.44 10.55 -19.71
CA LEU A 263 -9.07 10.02 -21.04
C LEU A 263 -10.18 9.10 -21.57
N ALA A 264 -10.76 8.27 -20.70
CA ALA A 264 -11.90 7.43 -21.06
C ALA A 264 -13.18 8.22 -21.36
N ALA A 265 -13.50 9.25 -20.59
CA ALA A 265 -14.73 10.03 -20.77
C ALA A 265 -14.69 10.92 -22.01
N ASN A 266 -13.52 11.43 -22.37
CA ASN A 266 -13.36 12.42 -23.43
C ASN A 266 -13.29 11.82 -24.85
N LYS A 267 -13.49 10.51 -25.03
CA LYS A 267 -13.52 9.81 -26.34
C LYS A 267 -12.37 10.22 -27.30
N GLY A 268 -11.17 10.43 -26.77
CA GLY A 268 -10.01 10.83 -27.57
C GLY A 268 -9.85 12.34 -27.78
N ARG A 269 -10.66 13.21 -27.14
CA ARG A 269 -10.29 14.62 -26.98
C ARG A 269 -9.09 14.71 -26.05
N GLU A 270 -8.02 15.35 -26.53
CA GLU A 270 -6.88 15.70 -25.71
C GLU A 270 -7.29 16.62 -24.54
N TRP A 271 -6.71 16.39 -23.38
CA TRP A 271 -6.84 17.34 -22.28
C TRP A 271 -6.16 18.64 -22.68
N THR A 272 -6.77 19.74 -22.29
CA THR A 272 -6.11 21.05 -22.34
C THR A 272 -4.98 21.09 -21.31
N GLU A 273 -3.98 21.93 -21.54
CA GLU A 273 -2.88 22.14 -20.59
C GLU A 273 -3.41 22.54 -19.20
N ASN A 274 -4.45 23.39 -19.15
CA ASN A 274 -5.11 23.78 -17.90
C ASN A 274 -5.75 22.60 -17.13
N GLU A 275 -6.29 21.60 -17.83
CA GLU A 275 -6.86 20.40 -17.18
C GLU A 275 -5.76 19.54 -16.57
N ILE A 276 -4.64 19.40 -17.28
CA ILE A 276 -3.44 18.67 -16.81
C ILE A 276 -2.88 19.38 -15.58
N ASP A 277 -2.67 20.69 -15.68
CA ASP A 277 -2.11 21.50 -14.61
C ASP A 277 -2.98 21.45 -13.35
N LEU A 278 -4.31 21.55 -13.50
CA LEU A 278 -5.22 21.46 -12.36
C LEU A 278 -5.13 20.11 -11.66
N ALA A 279 -5.13 19.00 -12.42
CA ALA A 279 -5.03 17.66 -11.83
C ALA A 279 -3.70 17.47 -11.08
N ILE A 280 -2.60 17.99 -11.64
CA ILE A 280 -1.28 17.98 -11.01
C ILE A 280 -1.30 18.82 -9.74
N TRP A 281 -1.75 20.07 -9.80
CA TRP A 281 -1.71 21.00 -8.67
C TRP A 281 -2.45 20.48 -7.46
N GLU A 282 -3.59 19.82 -7.66
CA GLU A 282 -4.37 19.25 -6.55
C GLU A 282 -3.61 18.23 -5.71
N VAL A 283 -2.49 17.68 -6.20
CA VAL A 283 -1.69 16.70 -5.47
C VAL A 283 -0.28 17.19 -5.12
N LEU A 284 0.15 18.38 -5.56
CA LEU A 284 1.52 18.85 -5.33
C LEU A 284 1.77 19.37 -3.91
N SER A 285 2.96 19.09 -3.35
CA SER A 285 3.42 19.65 -2.07
C SER A 285 3.36 21.19 -2.03
N SER A 286 3.60 21.85 -3.16
CA SER A 286 3.55 23.32 -3.27
C SER A 286 2.15 23.88 -3.04
N THR A 287 1.10 23.19 -3.48
CA THR A 287 -0.30 23.57 -3.24
C THR A 287 -0.68 23.46 -1.76
N HIS A 288 -0.06 22.53 -1.04
CA HIS A 288 -0.37 22.22 0.35
C HIS A 288 0.68 22.71 1.36
N HIS A 289 1.60 23.59 0.96
CA HIS A 289 2.76 23.98 1.80
C HIS A 289 2.42 24.64 3.14
N LYS A 290 1.20 25.16 3.32
CA LYS A 290 0.71 25.75 4.59
C LYS A 290 -0.14 24.79 5.41
N CYS A 291 -0.43 23.61 4.87
CA CYS A 291 -1.28 22.62 5.50
C CYS A 291 -0.49 21.72 6.44
N LYS A 292 -1.20 21.04 7.35
CA LYS A 292 -0.63 20.10 8.30
C LYS A 292 -1.44 18.80 8.31
N PRO A 293 -0.80 17.65 8.55
CA PRO A 293 -1.51 16.39 8.70
C PRO A 293 -2.38 16.42 9.95
N GLY A 294 -3.59 15.85 9.85
CA GLY A 294 -4.59 15.83 10.93
C GLY A 294 -5.46 17.09 11.02
N GLU A 295 -5.19 18.12 10.21
CA GLU A 295 -5.96 19.36 10.14
C GLU A 295 -6.70 19.45 8.79
N GLY A 296 -7.69 20.34 8.68
CA GLY A 296 -8.34 20.64 7.39
C GLY A 296 -9.84 20.86 7.50
N GLU A 297 -10.39 21.53 6.49
CA GLU A 297 -11.83 21.69 6.34
C GLU A 297 -12.44 20.43 5.75
N THR A 298 -13.57 19.97 6.28
CA THR A 298 -14.25 18.76 5.82
C THR A 298 -14.62 18.84 4.33
N ILE A 299 -14.34 17.77 3.56
CA ILE A 299 -14.82 17.59 2.17
C ILE A 299 -14.21 18.63 1.20
N GLY A 300 -12.97 19.06 1.45
CA GLY A 300 -12.24 20.02 0.62
C GLY A 300 -10.92 19.48 0.07
N LEU A 301 -10.29 20.25 -0.83
CA LEU A 301 -8.94 19.98 -1.33
C LEU A 301 -7.91 19.95 -0.19
N HIS A 302 -8.14 20.81 0.82
CA HIS A 302 -7.27 20.93 1.99
C HIS A 302 -7.79 20.15 3.21
N ASP A 303 -8.62 19.13 3.00
CA ASP A 303 -8.99 18.17 4.05
C ASP A 303 -7.84 17.17 4.22
N HIS A 304 -6.97 17.43 5.21
CA HIS A 304 -5.82 16.60 5.54
C HIS A 304 -5.98 15.81 6.84
N ARG A 305 -7.25 15.61 7.23
CA ARG A 305 -7.59 14.74 8.34
C ARG A 305 -7.35 13.29 7.92
N HIS A 306 -7.16 12.44 8.92
CA HIS A 306 -6.97 11.02 8.72
C HIS A 306 -7.78 10.26 9.79
N PRO A 307 -8.14 9.00 9.53
CA PRO A 307 -8.67 8.13 10.56
C PRO A 307 -7.71 8.00 11.74
N MET A 308 -8.27 7.84 12.93
CA MET A 308 -7.55 7.60 14.18
C MET A 308 -6.87 6.23 14.07
N GLY A 309 -5.62 6.16 14.55
CA GLY A 309 -4.79 4.96 14.52
C GLY A 309 -4.21 4.61 13.16
N MET A 310 -4.59 5.35 12.11
CA MET A 310 -3.96 5.24 10.79
C MET A 310 -3.57 6.64 10.27
N PRO A 311 -2.70 7.35 11.03
CA PRO A 311 -2.18 8.61 10.56
C PRO A 311 -1.49 8.40 9.21
N GLY A 312 -1.80 9.29 8.28
CA GLY A 312 -1.28 9.20 6.93
C GLY A 312 -2.19 8.48 5.93
N MET A 313 -3.41 8.08 6.30
CA MET A 313 -4.41 7.68 5.31
C MET A 313 -5.41 8.81 5.05
N GLY A 314 -5.74 9.04 3.78
CA GLY A 314 -6.75 10.00 3.35
C GLY A 314 -8.17 9.68 3.81
N MET A 315 -9.04 10.69 3.89
CA MET A 315 -10.46 10.50 4.16
C MET A 315 -11.15 9.86 2.95
N MET A 316 -11.78 8.71 3.15
CA MET A 316 -12.58 8.00 2.14
C MET A 316 -14.03 8.48 2.15
N LYS A 317 -14.80 8.16 1.09
CA LYS A 317 -16.22 8.51 1.00
C LYS A 317 -17.01 7.99 2.20
N GLY A 318 -17.67 8.91 2.91
CA GLY A 318 -18.48 8.61 4.10
C GLY A 318 -17.67 8.19 5.33
N SER A 319 -16.34 8.26 5.29
CA SER A 319 -15.49 8.02 6.47
C SER A 319 -15.58 9.18 7.46
N ASP A 320 -15.32 8.85 8.73
CA ASP A 320 -15.14 9.80 9.83
C ASP A 320 -13.74 9.58 10.45
N GLU A 321 -13.38 10.41 11.43
CA GLU A 321 -12.07 10.33 12.07
C GLU A 321 -11.85 9.03 12.83
N GLU A 322 -12.86 8.20 13.07
CA GLU A 322 -12.68 6.91 13.76
C GLU A 322 -12.86 5.73 12.82
N THR A 323 -13.67 5.89 11.77
CA THR A 323 -14.26 4.79 11.02
C THR A 323 -14.12 5.00 9.53
N MET A 324 -13.69 3.95 8.84
CA MET A 324 -13.55 3.98 7.38
C MET A 324 -14.02 2.70 6.71
N TYR A 325 -14.44 2.83 5.45
CA TYR A 325 -14.81 1.71 4.60
C TYR A 325 -13.62 1.26 3.76
N MET A 326 -13.31 -0.03 3.82
CA MET A 326 -12.24 -0.66 3.06
C MET A 326 -12.84 -1.79 2.20
N PRO A 327 -12.62 -1.79 0.87
CA PRO A 327 -13.12 -2.80 -0.05
C PRO A 327 -12.84 -4.22 0.47
N GLY A 328 -13.86 -5.05 0.59
CA GLY A 328 -13.68 -6.43 1.06
C GLY A 328 -13.43 -6.62 2.57
N MET A 329 -13.04 -5.59 3.33
CA MET A 329 -13.00 -5.65 4.81
C MET A 329 -14.26 -5.03 5.44
N GLY A 330 -14.91 -4.09 4.75
CA GLY A 330 -16.08 -3.36 5.25
C GLY A 330 -15.71 -2.14 6.09
N TRP A 331 -16.62 -1.74 6.98
CA TRP A 331 -16.40 -0.61 7.89
C TRP A 331 -15.56 -1.04 9.09
N MET A 332 -14.49 -0.30 9.37
CA MET A 332 -13.52 -0.62 10.41
C MET A 332 -13.02 0.62 11.14
N ARG A 333 -12.57 0.41 12.39
CA ARG A 333 -11.80 1.37 13.17
C ARG A 333 -10.33 0.96 13.14
N MET A 334 -9.50 1.74 12.46
CA MET A 334 -8.09 1.36 12.24
C MET A 334 -7.21 1.47 13.48
N TRP A 335 -7.69 2.15 14.51
CA TRP A 335 -7.06 2.21 15.84
C TRP A 335 -7.44 1.03 16.75
N GLU A 336 -8.31 0.13 16.31
CA GLU A 336 -8.70 -1.09 17.04
C GLU A 336 -8.08 -2.34 16.41
N CYS A 337 -7.92 -3.39 17.21
CA CYS A 337 -7.50 -4.70 16.75
C CYS A 337 -8.56 -5.28 15.81
N ALA A 338 -8.16 -5.70 14.61
CA ALA A 338 -9.07 -6.27 13.62
C ALA A 338 -9.75 -7.58 14.08
N HIS A 339 -9.18 -8.28 15.06
CA HIS A 339 -9.74 -9.52 15.61
C HIS A 339 -10.71 -9.29 16.77
N CYS A 340 -10.39 -8.37 17.69
CA CYS A 340 -11.08 -8.26 18.97
C CYS A 340 -11.69 -6.89 19.27
N SER A 341 -11.56 -5.92 18.36
CA SER A 341 -12.06 -4.53 18.49
C SER A 341 -11.55 -3.78 19.74
N VAL A 342 -10.54 -4.31 20.43
CA VAL A 342 -9.86 -3.61 21.51
C VAL A 342 -8.88 -2.61 20.89
N PRO A 343 -8.77 -1.38 21.43
CA PRO A 343 -7.83 -0.38 20.93
C PRO A 343 -6.42 -0.96 20.78
N LEU A 344 -5.69 -0.58 19.75
CA LEU A 344 -4.29 -0.91 19.58
C LEU A 344 -3.46 -0.10 20.60
N PRO A 345 -2.42 -0.67 21.25
CA PRO A 345 -1.51 0.09 22.09
C PRO A 345 -0.79 1.20 21.31
N SER A 346 -0.10 2.10 22.01
CA SER A 346 0.77 3.10 21.38
C SER A 346 2.20 2.56 21.25
N GLY A 347 2.96 3.00 20.23
CA GLY A 347 4.36 2.60 20.00
C GLY A 347 4.59 1.51 18.94
N ASP A 348 5.85 1.09 18.80
CA ASP A 348 6.34 0.31 17.64
C ASP A 348 6.67 -1.17 17.94
N ASN A 349 6.74 -1.56 19.22
CA ASN A 349 7.33 -2.85 19.65
C ASN A 349 6.30 -3.88 20.13
N TRP A 350 5.03 -3.76 19.74
CA TRP A 350 3.99 -4.67 20.19
C TRP A 350 3.13 -5.14 19.01
N GLY A 351 2.48 -6.28 19.21
CA GLY A 351 1.45 -6.80 18.31
C GLY A 351 1.97 -7.60 17.15
N ALA A 352 1.06 -7.81 16.21
CA ALA A 352 1.30 -8.56 14.99
C ALA A 352 0.49 -7.96 13.84
N SER A 353 0.84 -8.39 12.63
CA SER A 353 0.00 -8.21 11.44
C SER A 353 -0.31 -9.57 10.85
N VAL A 354 -1.47 -9.69 10.22
CA VAL A 354 -1.84 -10.86 9.44
C VAL A 354 -2.18 -10.41 8.02
N THR A 355 -1.47 -10.95 7.04
CA THR A 355 -1.82 -10.82 5.62
C THR A 355 -2.59 -12.05 5.20
N ALA A 356 -3.85 -11.89 4.80
CA ALA A 356 -4.68 -12.98 4.29
C ALA A 356 -5.75 -12.42 3.35
N ASN A 357 -6.21 -13.21 2.37
CA ASN A 357 -7.26 -12.79 1.42
C ASN A 357 -7.02 -11.45 0.69
N GLY A 358 -5.76 -11.11 0.42
CA GLY A 358 -5.40 -9.89 -0.30
C GLY A 358 -5.22 -8.67 0.61
N TRP A 359 -5.25 -8.84 1.93
CA TRP A 359 -5.34 -7.73 2.88
C TRP A 359 -4.39 -7.91 4.04
N THR A 360 -3.88 -6.81 4.61
CA THR A 360 -3.02 -6.86 5.81
C THR A 360 -3.69 -6.13 6.96
N MET A 361 -3.95 -6.86 8.05
CA MET A 361 -4.65 -6.34 9.22
C MET A 361 -3.70 -6.26 10.41
N LEU A 362 -3.76 -5.15 11.15
CA LEU A 362 -3.05 -5.01 12.42
C LEU A 362 -3.86 -5.65 13.54
N VAL A 363 -3.15 -6.36 14.42
CA VAL A 363 -3.73 -6.99 15.60
C VAL A 363 -2.87 -6.76 16.84
N ARG A 364 -3.53 -6.76 18.00
CA ARG A 364 -2.92 -6.40 19.29
C ARG A 364 -1.92 -7.45 19.81
N CYS A 365 -2.10 -8.73 19.50
CA CYS A 365 -1.21 -9.80 19.95
C CYS A 365 -1.09 -10.92 18.89
N ILE A 366 -0.17 -11.84 19.13
CA ILE A 366 0.11 -12.93 18.19
C ILE A 366 -1.00 -13.98 18.16
N MET A 367 -1.69 -14.25 19.28
CA MET A 367 -2.90 -15.10 19.30
C MET A 367 -3.98 -14.55 18.36
N CYS A 368 -4.26 -13.25 18.40
CA CYS A 368 -5.21 -12.62 17.48
C CYS A 368 -4.81 -12.84 16.01
N ALA A 369 -3.52 -12.78 15.69
CA ALA A 369 -3.05 -13.04 14.33
C ALA A 369 -3.25 -14.51 13.93
N ARG A 370 -2.99 -15.45 14.85
CA ARG A 370 -3.23 -16.89 14.65
C ARG A 370 -4.70 -17.18 14.39
N ASP A 371 -5.58 -16.69 15.27
CA ASP A 371 -7.00 -16.97 15.18
C ASP A 371 -7.57 -16.38 13.87
N MET A 372 -7.17 -15.17 13.49
CA MET A 372 -7.55 -14.60 12.18
C MET A 372 -7.01 -15.40 10.99
N ALA A 373 -5.77 -15.90 11.08
CA ALA A 373 -5.21 -16.75 10.04
C ALA A 373 -5.98 -18.07 9.92
N ALA A 374 -6.35 -18.69 11.05
CA ALA A 374 -7.12 -19.93 11.09
C ALA A 374 -8.57 -19.77 10.60
N GLU A 375 -9.17 -18.60 10.83
CA GLU A 375 -10.50 -18.26 10.31
C GLU A 375 -10.50 -17.94 8.80
N THR A 376 -9.33 -17.68 8.23
CA THR A 376 -9.19 -17.30 6.84
C THR A 376 -8.92 -18.53 5.96
N ILE A 377 -9.77 -18.74 4.96
CA ILE A 377 -9.54 -19.78 3.96
C ILE A 377 -8.25 -19.47 3.16
N GLY A 378 -7.36 -20.46 3.09
CA GLY A 378 -6.13 -20.41 2.30
C GLY A 378 -4.92 -19.95 3.12
N LYS A 379 -3.88 -19.51 2.40
CA LYS A 379 -2.61 -19.11 3.01
C LYS A 379 -2.67 -17.73 3.67
N ALA A 380 -1.93 -17.59 4.75
CA ALA A 380 -1.76 -16.37 5.52
C ALA A 380 -0.30 -16.14 5.88
N ILE A 381 0.07 -14.88 6.11
CA ILE A 381 1.39 -14.47 6.62
C ILE A 381 1.17 -13.72 7.92
N ILE A 382 1.75 -14.21 9.02
CA ILE A 382 1.77 -13.50 10.29
C ILE A 382 3.14 -12.87 10.47
N ARG A 383 3.19 -11.59 10.85
CA ARG A 383 4.43 -10.91 11.23
C ARG A 383 4.26 -10.38 12.63
N ALA A 384 5.10 -10.80 13.57
CA ALA A 384 4.95 -10.48 14.98
C ALA A 384 6.26 -10.02 15.61
N ALA A 385 6.14 -9.10 16.57
CA ALA A 385 7.25 -8.73 17.43
C ALA A 385 7.64 -9.91 18.34
N THR A 386 8.92 -9.99 18.68
CA THR A 386 9.44 -10.91 19.70
C THR A 386 10.01 -10.10 20.87
N GLU A 387 10.63 -10.76 21.84
CA GLU A 387 11.40 -10.09 22.89
C GLU A 387 12.63 -9.35 22.36
N ASP A 388 13.12 -9.74 21.18
CA ASP A 388 14.27 -9.15 20.51
C ASP A 388 13.75 -8.22 19.39
N PRO A 389 13.86 -6.89 19.54
CA PRO A 389 13.29 -5.93 18.58
C PRO A 389 13.94 -6.02 17.19
N ASP A 390 15.12 -6.64 17.07
CA ASP A 390 15.81 -6.86 15.80
C ASP A 390 15.42 -8.20 15.13
N LYS A 391 14.55 -8.99 15.77
CA LYS A 391 14.09 -10.28 15.25
C LYS A 391 12.57 -10.33 15.14
N THR A 392 12.08 -9.89 13.99
CA THR A 392 10.69 -10.11 13.59
C THR A 392 10.45 -11.60 13.31
N LEU A 393 9.43 -12.15 13.97
CA LEU A 393 8.88 -13.45 13.64
C LEU A 393 8.01 -13.31 12.39
N VAL A 394 8.21 -14.20 11.42
CA VAL A 394 7.39 -14.36 10.23
C VAL A 394 6.90 -15.80 10.21
N LEU A 395 5.59 -15.98 10.33
CA LEU A 395 4.92 -17.27 10.15
C LEU A 395 4.19 -17.28 8.81
N ILE A 396 4.26 -18.39 8.08
CA ILE A 396 3.55 -18.58 6.81
C ILE A 396 2.74 -19.86 6.91
N SER A 397 1.43 -19.78 6.67
CA SER A 397 0.57 -20.95 6.61
C SER A 397 0.55 -21.57 5.21
N ASP A 398 0.37 -22.89 5.16
CA ASP A 398 -0.02 -23.60 3.94
C ASP A 398 -1.55 -23.59 3.75
N GLU A 399 -2.04 -24.29 2.72
CA GLU A 399 -3.49 -24.38 2.41
C GLU A 399 -4.30 -25.10 3.51
N MET A 400 -3.64 -25.90 4.35
CA MET A 400 -4.26 -26.61 5.47
C MET A 400 -4.20 -25.80 6.76
N GLY A 401 -3.59 -24.61 6.74
CA GLY A 401 -3.40 -23.76 7.90
C GLY A 401 -2.15 -24.10 8.73
N ASN A 402 -1.30 -25.05 8.30
CA ASN A 402 -0.10 -25.40 9.05
C ASN A 402 0.92 -24.28 8.96
N LEU A 403 1.41 -23.81 10.12
CA LEU A 403 2.34 -22.68 10.20
C LEU A 403 3.80 -23.13 10.16
N THR A 404 4.60 -22.43 9.36
CA THR A 404 6.07 -22.53 9.36
C THR A 404 6.68 -21.22 9.85
N SER A 405 7.84 -21.27 10.50
CA SER A 405 8.51 -20.11 11.11
C SER A 405 9.89 -19.86 10.50
N ASN A 406 10.27 -18.59 10.37
CA ASN A 406 11.64 -18.19 10.07
C ASN A 406 12.61 -18.37 11.27
N ILE A 407 12.09 -18.51 12.48
CA ILE A 407 12.84 -18.75 13.71
C ILE A 407 12.54 -20.19 14.16
N SER A 408 13.49 -21.11 13.96
CA SER A 408 13.30 -22.53 14.23
C SER A 408 13.15 -22.88 15.72
N THR A 409 13.64 -22.01 16.61
CA THR A 409 13.58 -22.19 18.07
C THR A 409 12.47 -21.38 18.72
N VAL A 410 11.54 -20.83 17.93
CA VAL A 410 10.45 -19.99 18.46
C VAL A 410 9.60 -20.77 19.44
N VAL A 411 9.23 -20.12 20.53
CA VAL A 411 8.26 -20.63 21.52
C VAL A 411 7.27 -19.54 21.87
N PHE A 412 6.12 -19.93 22.42
CA PHE A 412 5.02 -19.02 22.70
C PHE A 412 4.64 -19.06 24.17
N LEU A 413 4.20 -17.90 24.67
CA LEU A 413 3.44 -17.77 25.91
C LEU A 413 1.99 -17.52 25.50
N GLU A 414 1.06 -18.28 26.06
CA GLU A 414 -0.38 -18.00 25.95
C GLU A 414 -1.08 -18.41 27.23
N GLN A 415 -1.36 -17.42 28.09
CA GLN A 415 -2.17 -17.59 29.30
C GLN A 415 -3.43 -16.75 29.13
N GLN A 416 -4.61 -17.37 29.04
CA GLN A 416 -5.83 -16.61 28.78
C GLN A 416 -6.08 -15.56 29.87
N GLY A 417 -6.26 -14.31 29.46
CA GLY A 417 -6.49 -13.18 30.33
C GLY A 417 -7.46 -12.16 29.73
N GLU A 418 -7.52 -10.97 30.31
CA GLU A 418 -8.40 -9.91 29.80
C GLU A 418 -7.93 -9.39 28.43
N HIS A 419 -8.84 -9.26 27.46
CA HIS A 419 -8.50 -8.80 26.10
C HIS A 419 -7.75 -7.44 26.04
N PRO A 420 -8.06 -6.44 26.89
CA PRO A 420 -7.26 -5.21 26.96
C PRO A 420 -5.76 -5.45 27.22
N THR A 421 -5.37 -6.56 27.80
CA THR A 421 -3.96 -6.90 28.10
C THR A 421 -3.41 -8.05 27.27
N CYS A 422 -4.06 -8.44 26.16
CA CYS A 422 -3.68 -9.63 25.38
C CYS A 422 -2.25 -9.63 24.82
N HIS A 423 -1.67 -8.47 24.56
CA HIS A 423 -0.26 -8.33 24.18
C HIS A 423 0.73 -8.71 25.31
N ARG A 424 0.28 -8.77 26.57
CA ARG A 424 1.09 -9.18 27.72
C ARG A 424 1.06 -10.69 27.91
N TRP A 425 -0.12 -11.29 27.79
CA TRP A 425 -0.33 -12.71 28.09
C TRP A 425 -0.31 -13.62 26.86
N SER A 426 -0.20 -13.07 25.65
CA SER A 426 0.10 -13.79 24.40
C SER A 426 1.30 -13.19 23.69
N ARG A 427 2.43 -13.92 23.65
CA ARG A 427 3.73 -13.43 23.14
C ARG A 427 4.52 -14.55 22.44
N ALA A 428 5.36 -14.15 21.48
CA ALA A 428 6.36 -15.03 20.88
C ALA A 428 7.75 -14.70 21.42
N PHE A 429 8.57 -15.74 21.57
CA PHE A 429 9.97 -15.63 22.00
C PHE A 429 10.89 -16.33 21.02
N THR A 430 12.08 -15.78 20.79
CA THR A 430 13.02 -16.36 19.83
C THR A 430 13.62 -17.69 20.29
N SER A 431 13.54 -18.00 21.58
CA SER A 431 14.03 -19.24 22.18
C SER A 431 13.39 -19.54 23.54
N ALA A 432 13.48 -20.80 23.99
CA ALA A 432 13.11 -21.21 25.35
C ALA A 432 13.86 -20.41 26.44
N SER A 433 15.16 -20.15 26.25
CA SER A 433 15.95 -19.37 27.22
C SER A 433 15.48 -17.90 27.32
N ALA A 434 14.98 -17.34 26.23
CA ALA A 434 14.37 -16.00 26.23
C ALA A 434 13.02 -15.99 26.95
N PHE A 435 12.19 -17.01 26.71
CA PHE A 435 10.96 -17.25 27.48
C PHE A 435 11.24 -17.37 28.98
N ASP A 436 12.20 -18.22 29.39
CA ASP A 436 12.53 -18.43 30.81
C ASP A 436 12.99 -17.15 31.49
N ARG A 437 13.71 -16.28 30.77
CA ARG A 437 14.11 -14.96 31.27
C ARG A 437 12.90 -14.09 31.52
N TYR A 438 11.99 -14.02 30.54
CA TYR A 438 10.77 -13.25 30.67
C TYR A 438 9.92 -13.72 31.86
N VAL A 439 9.73 -15.02 32.01
CA VAL A 439 8.97 -15.60 33.14
C VAL A 439 9.60 -15.28 34.50
N ARG A 440 10.94 -15.31 34.62
CA ARG A 440 11.61 -14.91 35.87
C ARG A 440 11.40 -13.43 36.24
N GLU A 441 11.26 -12.57 35.24
CA GLU A 441 11.07 -11.12 35.42
C GLU A 441 9.59 -10.75 35.63
N ASN A 442 8.65 -11.67 35.37
CA ASN A 442 7.21 -11.45 35.40
C ASN A 442 6.55 -12.55 36.23
N ALA A 443 6.46 -12.34 37.55
CA ALA A 443 6.03 -13.34 38.52
C ALA A 443 4.63 -13.91 38.25
N GLU A 444 3.77 -13.17 37.56
CA GLU A 444 2.44 -13.63 37.13
C GLU A 444 2.48 -14.86 36.20
N TYR A 445 3.62 -15.10 35.51
CA TYR A 445 3.79 -16.23 34.59
C TYR A 445 4.70 -17.34 35.14
N ALA A 446 5.05 -17.32 36.44
CA ALA A 446 6.04 -18.23 37.03
C ALA A 446 5.74 -19.74 36.86
N GLY A 447 4.49 -20.12 36.61
CA GLY A 447 4.06 -21.50 36.36
C GLY A 447 3.94 -21.88 34.88
N GLU A 448 4.09 -20.93 33.97
CA GLU A 448 3.88 -21.15 32.54
C GLU A 448 5.06 -21.87 31.90
N LYS A 449 4.76 -22.67 30.87
CA LYS A 449 5.75 -23.41 30.09
C LYS A 449 5.80 -22.88 28.66
N PRO A 450 6.98 -22.91 28.00
CA PRO A 450 7.06 -22.52 26.60
C PRO A 450 6.23 -23.48 25.74
N ILE A 451 5.32 -22.92 24.94
CA ILE A 451 4.49 -23.68 24.00
C ILE A 451 5.24 -23.79 22.68
N SER A 452 5.28 -25.00 22.09
CA SER A 452 5.90 -25.22 20.78
C SER A 452 5.07 -24.57 19.66
N LEU A 453 5.66 -24.35 18.48
CA LEU A 453 4.90 -23.86 17.32
C LEU A 453 3.77 -24.81 16.92
N GLU A 454 4.03 -26.12 16.95
CA GLU A 454 3.05 -27.14 16.59
C GLU A 454 1.84 -27.07 17.53
N ASP A 455 2.07 -27.14 18.85
CA ASP A 455 1.02 -27.08 19.86
C ASP A 455 0.28 -25.73 19.80
N TRP A 456 1.02 -24.62 19.69
CA TRP A 456 0.44 -23.28 19.66
C TRP A 456 -0.40 -23.03 18.41
N SER A 457 0.00 -23.58 17.25
CA SER A 457 -0.74 -23.45 15.99
C SER A 457 -2.05 -24.23 15.98
N GLY A 458 -2.12 -25.32 16.73
CA GLY A 458 -3.35 -26.12 16.89
C GLY A 458 -4.38 -25.49 17.83
N MET A 459 -4.01 -24.43 18.57
CA MET A 459 -4.94 -23.67 19.38
C MET A 459 -5.77 -22.74 18.48
N SER A 460 -7.09 -22.69 18.68
CA SER A 460 -7.95 -21.71 18.01
C SER A 460 -9.06 -21.27 18.94
N GLY A 461 -9.10 -19.96 19.23
CA GLY A 461 -10.13 -19.34 20.07
C GLY A 461 -11.35 -18.85 19.30
N GLY A 462 -11.30 -18.83 17.96
CA GLY A 462 -12.29 -18.17 17.12
C GLY A 462 -12.42 -16.67 17.41
N LYS A 463 -13.59 -16.11 17.10
CA LYS A 463 -13.86 -14.68 17.33
C LYS A 463 -14.16 -14.41 18.80
N PRO A 464 -13.47 -13.45 19.43
CA PRO A 464 -13.67 -13.15 20.84
C PRO A 464 -14.97 -12.39 21.07
N GLU A 465 -15.52 -12.50 22.28
CA GLU A 465 -16.75 -11.81 22.69
C GLU A 465 -16.65 -10.28 22.61
N THR A 466 -15.43 -9.73 22.54
CA THR A 466 -15.21 -8.29 22.40
C THR A 466 -15.30 -7.81 20.96
N PHE A 467 -15.29 -8.70 19.97
CA PHE A 467 -15.38 -8.32 18.56
C PHE A 467 -16.68 -7.58 18.26
N ARG A 468 -16.58 -6.42 17.61
CA ARG A 468 -17.70 -5.59 17.19
C ARG A 468 -17.55 -5.29 15.72
N ARG A 469 -18.51 -5.76 14.92
CA ARG A 469 -18.62 -5.39 13.49
C ARG A 469 -19.39 -4.08 13.37
N ILE A 470 -18.93 -3.20 12.49
CA ILE A 470 -19.64 -1.97 12.15
C ILE A 470 -20.57 -2.26 10.97
N GLU A 471 -21.88 -2.24 11.24
CA GLU A 471 -22.90 -2.46 10.21
C GLU A 471 -23.37 -1.11 9.65
N ARG A 472 -22.80 -0.74 8.50
CA ARG A 472 -23.20 0.41 7.69
C ARG A 472 -23.23 0.00 6.21
N PRO A 473 -24.08 0.60 5.36
CA PRO A 473 -24.08 0.34 3.92
C PRO A 473 -22.72 0.67 3.26
N ASN A 474 -22.38 0.00 2.17
CA ASN A 474 -21.20 0.34 1.37
C ASN A 474 -21.42 1.74 0.73
N PRO A 475 -20.59 2.76 1.04
CA PRO A 475 -20.81 4.13 0.57
C PRO A 475 -20.58 4.31 -0.94
N TYR A 476 -19.99 3.32 -1.61
CA TYR A 476 -19.69 3.31 -3.05
C TYR A 476 -20.68 2.46 -3.86
N ARG A 477 -21.54 1.69 -3.19
CA ARG A 477 -22.62 0.89 -3.82
C ARG A 477 -23.95 1.37 -3.25
N SER A 478 -24.43 2.50 -3.76
CA SER A 478 -25.72 3.10 -3.45
C SER A 478 -26.63 3.10 -4.66
#